data_AF-A0A7X6ZAE0-F1
#
_entry.id   AF-A0A7X6ZAE0-F1
#
_cell.length_a   1.000
_cell.length_b   1.000
_cell.length_c   1.000
_cell.angle_alpha   90.00
_cell.angle_beta   90.00
_cell.angle_gamma   90.00
#
_symmetry.space_group_name_H-M   'P 1'
#
loop_
_entity.id
_entity.type
_entity.pdbx_description
1 polymer ?
#
loop_
_entity_poly.entity_id
_entity_poly.type
_entity_poly.pdbx_seq_one_letter_code
_entity_poly.pdbx_strand_id
1 'polypeptide(L)'
;MVLKQLVLQRGMSRGGSLSREHMRTVRRPRASLLAFAAATIAVVGLGLTGCGITIPADPDGALERIEGNVLRAGASLHAQLIEPDGDTATGPLADFVEDFASEHDAEVEWRFGSEEVLVRSLE
;
A
#
# COMPACT_ATOMS: atom_id res chain seq x y z
N MET A 1 89.32 -33.41 -17.56
CA MET A 1 90.31 -32.73 -16.69
C MET A 1 89.76 -32.74 -15.27
N VAL A 2 90.30 -33.64 -14.45
CA VAL A 2 90.46 -33.55 -12.98
C VAL A 2 89.17 -33.41 -12.14
N LEU A 3 88.62 -34.50 -11.59
CA LEU A 3 88.95 -35.08 -10.26
C LEU A 3 88.49 -34.15 -9.11
N LYS A 4 87.34 -34.41 -8.47
CA LYS A 4 87.25 -35.17 -7.21
C LYS A 4 88.08 -34.58 -6.06
N GLN A 5 87.65 -33.46 -5.48
CA GLN A 5 87.89 -32.96 -4.12
C GLN A 5 86.77 -31.90 -3.91
N LEU A 6 86.10 -31.68 -2.79
CA LEU A 6 86.33 -32.06 -1.43
C LEU A 6 84.97 -31.94 -0.72
N VAL A 7 84.58 -33.03 -0.08
CA VAL A 7 83.67 -33.05 1.06
C VAL A 7 84.27 -32.16 2.18
N LEU A 8 83.44 -31.61 3.07
CA LEU A 8 83.78 -30.89 4.31
C LEU A 8 84.04 -29.35 4.23
N GLN A 9 82.96 -28.58 4.11
CA GLN A 9 82.76 -27.43 5.01
C GLN A 9 81.39 -27.58 5.67
N ARG A 10 81.44 -28.05 6.91
CA ARG A 10 80.35 -28.05 7.90
C ARG A 10 79.81 -26.63 8.11
N GLY A 11 78.51 -26.52 8.38
CA GLY A 11 78.02 -25.45 9.25
C GLY A 11 76.61 -24.96 8.92
N MET A 12 75.60 -25.65 9.46
CA MET A 12 74.36 -25.07 10.00
C MET A 12 73.87 -23.75 9.39
N SER A 13 72.79 -23.79 8.60
CA SER A 13 71.74 -22.79 8.75
C SER A 13 70.38 -23.36 8.36
N ARG A 14 69.43 -23.22 9.28
CA ARG A 14 68.08 -23.74 9.28
C ARG A 14 67.15 -22.92 8.38
N GLY A 15 66.08 -23.58 7.92
CA GLY A 15 64.83 -22.96 7.48
C GLY A 15 64.74 -22.88 5.96
N GLY A 16 63.84 -23.57 5.27
CA GLY A 16 62.45 -23.82 5.62
C GLY A 16 61.61 -23.31 4.45
N SER A 17 61.66 -24.02 3.33
CA SER A 17 60.91 -23.71 2.12
C SER A 17 59.59 -24.47 2.11
N LEU A 18 58.48 -23.85 2.49
CA LEU A 18 57.15 -24.32 2.08
C LEU A 18 56.21 -23.14 1.87
N SER A 19 56.02 -22.84 0.57
CA SER A 19 54.75 -22.54 -0.09
C SER A 19 53.73 -21.77 0.74
N ARG A 20 53.74 -20.45 0.57
CA ARG A 20 52.77 -19.53 1.17
C ARG A 20 51.89 -18.95 0.06
N GLU A 21 51.16 -19.78 -0.67
CA GLU A 21 50.17 -19.29 -1.62
C GLU A 21 48.90 -20.14 -1.67
N HIS A 22 47.77 -19.42 -1.69
CA HIS A 22 46.44 -19.88 -2.08
C HIS A 22 45.61 -20.70 -1.08
N MET A 23 45.56 -20.25 0.17
CA MET A 23 44.32 -20.39 0.94
C MET A 23 43.38 -19.24 0.54
N ARG A 24 42.65 -19.41 -0.57
CA ARG A 24 41.49 -18.55 -0.91
C ARG A 24 40.44 -18.76 0.17
N THR A 25 40.47 -17.90 1.19
CA THR A 25 39.40 -17.77 2.16
C THR A 25 38.12 -17.45 1.39
N VAL A 26 37.20 -18.41 1.33
CA VAL A 26 35.81 -18.17 0.94
C VAL A 26 35.21 -17.31 2.05
N ARG A 27 35.48 -16.01 2.00
CA ARG A 27 34.89 -15.01 2.87
C ARG A 27 33.43 -14.94 2.46
N ARG A 28 32.56 -15.74 3.09
CA ARG A 28 31.11 -15.61 2.94
C ARG A 28 30.80 -14.14 3.20
N PRO A 29 30.39 -13.35 2.18
CA PRO A 29 30.33 -11.92 2.32
C PRO A 29 29.11 -11.61 3.18
N ARG A 30 29.29 -11.51 4.50
CA ARG A 30 28.24 -11.02 5.42
C ARG A 30 27.63 -9.70 4.92
N ALA A 31 28.41 -8.93 4.16
CA ALA A 31 27.99 -7.73 3.45
C ALA A 31 26.86 -7.96 2.42
N SER A 32 26.79 -9.11 1.74
CA SER A 32 25.75 -9.38 0.74
C SER A 32 24.39 -9.66 1.39
N LEU A 33 24.37 -10.32 2.55
CA LEU A 33 23.15 -10.59 3.30
C LEU A 33 22.56 -9.31 3.92
N LEU A 34 23.42 -8.44 4.45
CA LEU A 34 23.01 -7.14 4.99
C LEU A 34 22.49 -6.20 3.90
N ALA A 35 23.13 -6.18 2.73
CA ALA A 35 22.67 -5.39 1.59
C ALA A 35 21.30 -5.86 1.08
N PHE A 36 21.08 -7.18 1.02
CA PHE A 36 19.79 -7.73 0.60
C PHE A 36 18.68 -7.41 1.61
N ALA A 37 18.95 -7.57 2.91
CA ALA A 37 17.99 -7.21 3.96
C ALA A 37 17.61 -5.71 3.92
N ALA A 38 18.60 -4.83 3.72
CA ALA A 38 18.36 -3.40 3.60
C ALA A 38 17.50 -3.06 2.36
N ALA A 39 17.76 -3.71 1.22
CA ALA A 39 16.97 -3.53 0.01
C ALA A 39 15.52 -4.01 0.19
N THR A 40 15.31 -5.17 0.83
CA THR A 40 13.97 -5.68 1.13
C THR A 40 13.21 -4.74 2.07
N ILE A 41 13.86 -4.24 3.13
CA ILE A 41 13.25 -3.28 4.06
C ILE A 41 12.89 -1.98 3.34
N ALA A 42 13.75 -1.47 2.45
CA ALA A 42 13.46 -0.27 1.68
C ALA A 42 12.27 -0.45 0.73
N VAL A 43 12.20 -1.59 0.02
CA VAL A 43 11.08 -1.91 -0.89
C VAL A 43 9.77 -2.06 -0.12
N VAL A 44 9.79 -2.77 1.02
CA VAL A 44 8.61 -2.91 1.88
C VAL A 44 8.22 -1.55 2.48
N GLY A 45 9.19 -0.77 2.95
CA GLY A 45 8.95 0.57 3.48
C GLY A 45 8.28 1.49 2.46
N LEU A 46 8.77 1.51 1.22
CA LEU A 46 8.16 2.28 0.12
C LEU A 46 6.78 1.73 -0.27
N GLY A 47 6.59 0.41 -0.28
CA GLY A 47 5.29 -0.21 -0.56
C GLY A 47 4.23 0.08 0.50
N LEU A 48 4.64 0.31 1.75
CA LEU A 48 3.75 0.69 2.86
C LEU A 48 3.42 2.20 2.87
N THR A 49 4.14 3.03 2.10
CA THR A 49 3.79 4.46 1.92
C THR A 49 2.64 4.71 0.94
N GLY A 50 1.78 3.71 0.72
CA GLY A 50 0.51 3.84 0.00
C GLY A 50 -0.43 4.95 0.54
N CYS A 51 -0.09 5.58 1.67
CA CYS A 51 -0.67 6.82 2.18
C CYS A 51 -0.64 8.02 1.20
N GLY A 52 0.07 7.92 0.07
CA GLY A 52 0.04 8.91 -1.03
C GLY A 52 -0.78 8.47 -2.25
N ILE A 53 -1.35 7.27 -2.27
CA ILE A 53 -2.30 6.85 -3.30
C ILE A 53 -3.65 7.43 -2.88
N THR A 54 -3.97 8.61 -3.38
CA THR A 54 -5.32 9.16 -3.35
C THR A 54 -6.21 8.32 -4.27
N ILE A 55 -6.77 7.23 -3.75
CA ILE A 55 -8.09 6.81 -4.21
C ILE A 55 -9.01 7.90 -3.67
N PRO A 56 -9.57 8.79 -4.52
CA PRO A 56 -10.47 9.79 -3.99
C PRO A 56 -11.73 9.06 -3.52
N ALA A 57 -11.98 9.09 -2.21
CA ALA A 57 -13.24 8.59 -1.65
C ALA A 57 -14.44 9.35 -2.25
N ASP A 58 -14.20 10.60 -2.67
CA ASP A 58 -15.16 11.51 -3.24
C ASP A 58 -14.44 12.49 -4.20
N PRO A 59 -14.26 12.14 -5.49
CA PRO A 59 -13.43 12.91 -6.42
C PRO A 59 -13.99 14.30 -6.71
N ASP A 60 -15.31 14.44 -6.61
CA ASP A 60 -16.01 15.68 -6.95
C ASP A 60 -16.39 16.49 -5.71
N GLY A 61 -16.17 15.97 -4.49
CA GLY A 61 -16.50 16.66 -3.24
C GLY A 61 -18.02 16.72 -2.97
N ALA A 62 -18.76 15.67 -3.31
CA ALA A 62 -20.18 15.53 -2.97
C ALA A 62 -20.46 15.70 -1.47
N LEU A 63 -19.58 15.22 -0.59
CA LEU A 63 -19.75 15.30 0.86
C LEU A 63 -19.64 16.75 1.34
N GLU A 64 -18.57 17.46 0.97
CA GLU A 64 -18.45 18.89 1.27
C GLU A 64 -19.62 19.71 0.69
N ARG A 65 -20.17 19.32 -0.47
CA ARG A 65 -21.29 20.06 -1.06
C ARG A 65 -22.60 19.95 -0.29
N ILE A 66 -22.83 18.85 0.44
CA ILE A 66 -24.08 18.67 1.19
C ILE A 66 -24.01 19.25 2.60
N GLU A 67 -22.81 19.47 3.15
CA GLU A 67 -22.63 19.98 4.51
C GLU A 67 -23.30 21.35 4.70
N GLY A 68 -24.27 21.46 5.60
CA GLY A 68 -25.06 22.67 5.82
C GLY A 68 -26.01 23.04 4.66
N ASN A 69 -26.25 22.14 3.71
CA ASN A 69 -26.99 22.38 2.46
C ASN A 69 -28.12 21.35 2.26
N VAL A 70 -28.41 20.96 1.02
CA VAL A 70 -29.51 20.05 0.66
C VAL A 70 -28.95 18.76 0.05
N LEU A 71 -29.32 17.62 0.63
CA LEU A 71 -29.13 16.29 0.06
C LEU A 71 -30.31 15.96 -0.87
N ARG A 72 -30.06 15.94 -2.18
CA ARG A 72 -31.06 15.55 -3.19
C ARG A 72 -31.11 14.03 -3.29
N ALA A 73 -32.19 13.41 -2.83
CA ALA A 73 -32.33 11.97 -2.76
C ALA A 73 -33.40 11.44 -3.74
N GLY A 74 -32.99 10.52 -4.62
CA GLY A 74 -33.91 9.79 -5.51
C GLY A 74 -34.43 8.53 -4.84
N ALA A 75 -35.76 8.30 -4.87
CA ALA A 75 -36.39 7.13 -4.26
C ALA A 75 -37.24 6.34 -5.27
N SER A 76 -36.83 5.09 -5.51
CA SER A 76 -37.67 4.09 -6.15
C SER A 76 -38.45 3.34 -5.06
N LEU A 77 -39.75 3.59 -5.00
CA LEU A 77 -40.61 3.14 -3.90
C LEU A 77 -40.64 1.62 -3.77
N HIS A 78 -40.59 1.15 -2.52
CA HIS A 78 -40.74 -0.26 -2.17
C HIS A 78 -41.51 -0.36 -0.85
N ALA A 79 -42.63 -1.07 -0.87
CA ALA A 79 -43.48 -1.24 0.30
C ALA A 79 -42.67 -1.69 1.52
N GLN A 80 -42.97 -1.12 2.69
CA GLN A 80 -42.29 -1.37 3.98
C GLN A 80 -40.82 -0.90 4.09
N LEU A 81 -40.17 -0.48 3.00
CA LEU A 81 -38.77 0.00 3.03
C LEU A 81 -38.69 1.52 2.81
N ILE A 82 -39.41 2.00 1.80
CA ILE A 82 -39.50 3.42 1.48
C ILE A 82 -40.83 3.70 0.77
N GLU A 83 -41.64 4.53 1.41
CA GLU A 83 -43.00 4.87 1.00
C GLU A 83 -43.14 6.40 0.94
N PRO A 84 -43.93 6.95 0.01
CA PRO A 84 -44.10 8.40 -0.09
C PRO A 84 -45.08 8.90 0.99
N ASP A 85 -44.76 10.04 1.59
CA ASP A 85 -45.66 10.82 2.45
C ASP A 85 -45.71 12.28 1.95
N GLY A 86 -46.59 12.54 1.00
CA GLY A 86 -46.60 13.82 0.28
C GLY A 86 -45.29 14.03 -0.49
N ASP A 87 -44.54 15.06 -0.10
CA ASP A 87 -43.24 15.42 -0.69
C ASP A 87 -42.05 14.81 0.07
N THR A 88 -42.29 14.07 1.16
CA THR A 88 -41.26 13.37 1.93
C THR A 88 -41.36 11.86 1.74
N ALA A 89 -40.37 11.12 2.24
CA ALA A 89 -40.38 9.67 2.27
C ALA A 89 -40.44 9.17 3.72
N THR A 90 -41.02 7.99 3.92
CA THR A 90 -41.09 7.31 5.21
C THR A 90 -40.62 5.86 5.09
N GLY A 91 -40.21 5.28 6.22
CA GLY A 91 -39.74 3.90 6.30
C GLY A 91 -38.24 3.81 6.55
N PRO A 92 -37.71 2.61 6.81
CA PRO A 92 -36.36 2.42 7.34
C PRO A 92 -35.25 2.92 6.41
N LEU A 93 -35.47 2.97 5.09
CA LEU A 93 -34.49 3.57 4.17
C LEU A 93 -34.59 5.11 4.12
N ALA A 94 -35.78 5.67 4.33
CA ALA A 94 -35.93 7.12 4.47
C ALA A 94 -35.23 7.59 5.75
N ASP A 95 -35.50 6.91 6.87
CA ASP A 95 -34.87 7.20 8.17
C ASP A 95 -33.34 7.20 8.07
N PHE A 96 -32.76 6.20 7.38
CA PHE A 96 -31.31 6.14 7.17
C PHE A 96 -30.74 7.33 6.38
N VAL A 97 -31.45 7.77 5.33
CA VAL A 97 -31.01 8.92 4.52
C VAL A 97 -31.18 10.23 5.29
N GLU A 98 -32.27 10.36 6.06
CA GLU A 98 -32.51 11.53 6.90
C GLU A 98 -31.50 11.64 8.04
N ASP A 99 -31.17 10.54 8.71
CA ASP A 99 -30.11 10.48 9.72
C ASP A 99 -28.75 10.89 9.12
N PHE A 100 -28.40 10.36 7.95
CA PHE A 100 -27.18 10.75 7.25
C PHE A 100 -27.16 12.25 6.91
N ALA A 101 -28.26 12.80 6.40
CA ALA A 101 -28.35 14.23 6.11
C ALA A 101 -28.19 15.07 7.40
N SER A 102 -28.83 14.66 8.49
CA SER A 102 -28.75 15.29 9.80
C SER A 102 -27.32 15.31 10.35
N GLU A 103 -26.55 14.23 10.20
CA GLU A 103 -25.11 14.18 10.57
C GLU A 103 -24.26 15.22 9.84
N HIS A 104 -24.74 15.71 8.70
CA HIS A 104 -24.08 16.71 7.86
C HIS A 104 -24.79 18.08 7.89
N ASP A 105 -25.70 18.34 8.84
CA ASP A 105 -26.52 19.56 8.91
C ASP A 105 -27.25 19.85 7.58
N ALA A 106 -27.69 18.80 6.87
CA ALA A 106 -28.33 18.88 5.57
C ALA A 106 -29.84 18.56 5.62
N GLU A 107 -30.61 19.21 4.76
CA GLU A 107 -32.03 18.87 4.53
C GLU A 107 -32.19 17.91 3.35
N VAL A 108 -33.15 16.99 3.40
CA VAL A 108 -33.40 16.04 2.30
C VAL A 108 -34.46 16.59 1.35
N GLU A 109 -34.14 16.66 0.06
CA GLU A 109 -35.10 16.93 -1.02
C GLU A 109 -35.36 15.63 -1.80
N TRP A 110 -36.56 15.07 -1.65
CA TRP A 110 -36.92 13.79 -2.24
C TRP A 110 -37.41 13.92 -3.69
N ARG A 111 -37.00 12.97 -4.54
CA ARG A 111 -37.53 12.80 -5.90
C ARG A 111 -37.95 11.35 -6.12
N PHE A 112 -39.23 11.14 -6.35
CA PHE A 112 -39.78 9.81 -6.63
C PHE A 112 -39.72 9.46 -8.11
N GLY A 113 -39.40 8.21 -8.42
CA GLY A 113 -39.39 7.69 -9.79
C GLY A 113 -38.95 6.24 -9.85
N SER A 114 -39.11 5.59 -11.01
CA SER A 114 -38.42 4.32 -11.22
C SER A 114 -36.90 4.54 -11.28
N GLU A 115 -36.12 3.51 -10.95
CA GLU A 115 -34.66 3.55 -11.08
C GLU A 115 -34.22 4.07 -12.46
N GLU A 116 -34.85 3.58 -13.52
CA GLU A 116 -34.56 4.02 -14.90
C GLU A 116 -34.74 5.54 -15.09
N VAL A 117 -35.83 6.10 -14.55
CA VAL A 117 -36.12 7.54 -14.64
C VAL A 117 -35.13 8.34 -13.80
N LEU A 118 -34.77 7.84 -12.62
CA LEU A 118 -33.84 8.50 -11.71
C LEU A 118 -32.41 8.51 -12.26
N VAL A 119 -31.92 7.37 -12.75
CA VAL A 119 -30.58 7.27 -13.36
C VAL A 119 -30.47 8.19 -14.58
N ARG A 120 -31.49 8.20 -15.45
CA ARG A 120 -31.52 9.10 -16.61
C ARG A 120 -31.48 10.59 -16.24
N SER A 121 -31.88 10.96 -15.02
CA SER A 121 -31.80 12.34 -14.55
C SER A 121 -30.40 12.78 -14.09
N LEU A 122 -29.45 11.84 -14.03
CA LEU A 122 -28.04 12.08 -13.64
C LEU A 122 -27.10 12.22 -14.86
N GLU A 123 -27.57 11.88 -16.05
CA GLU A 123 -26.84 12.01 -17.34
C GLU A 123 -27.04 13.40 -17.96
#